data_AF-A0A945W0S8-F1
#
_entry.id   AF-A0A945W0S8-F1
#
_cell.length_a   1.000
_cell.length_b   1.000
_cell.length_c   1.000
_cell.angle_alpha   90.00
_cell.angle_beta   90.00
_cell.angle_gamma   90.00
#
_symmetry.space_group_name_H-M   'P 1'
#
loop_
_entity.id
_entity.type
_entity.pdbx_description
1 polymer ?
#
loop_
_entity_poly.entity_id
_entity_poly.type
_entity_poly.pdbx_seq_one_letter_code
_entity_poly.pdbx_strand_id
1 'polypeptide(L)' 'MYSFLGYSQRSCGEVQSQLYRALDCGYINDSEFDIVYELASECRKQIKGFRKYLRNYKKD' A
#
# COMPACT_ATOMS: atom_id res chain seq x y z
N MET A 1 13.14 -11.70 4.93
CA MET A 1 13.06 -10.45 4.13
C MET A 1 11.93 -10.46 3.10
N TYR A 2 11.80 -11.50 2.25
CA TYR A 2 10.74 -11.56 1.22
C TYR A 2 9.30 -11.66 1.80
N SER A 3 9.14 -12.27 2.97
CA SER A 3 7.85 -12.38 3.68
C SER A 3 7.37 -11.05 4.26
N PHE A 4 8.28 -10.20 4.77
CA PHE A 4 7.94 -8.88 5.31
C PHE A 4 7.30 -7.97 4.26
N LEU A 5 7.80 -7.96 3.03
CA LEU A 5 7.17 -7.20 1.95
C LEU A 5 5.80 -7.76 1.53
N GLY A 6 5.51 -9.05 1.78
CA GLY A 6 4.18 -9.61 1.61
C GLY A 6 3.21 -9.12 2.69
N TYR A 7 3.67 -9.02 3.94
CA TYR A 7 2.90 -8.42 5.04
C TYR A 7 2.61 -6.94 4.81
N SER A 8 3.60 -6.14 4.39
CA SER A 8 3.39 -4.72 4.05
C SER A 8 2.33 -4.54 2.95
N GLN A 9 2.26 -5.46 1.99
CA GLN A 9 1.27 -5.41 0.92
C GLN A 9 -0.15 -5.75 1.39
N ARG A 10 -0.30 -6.66 2.36
CA ARG A 10 -1.59 -6.95 3.01
C ARG A 10 -2.04 -5.79 3.90
N SER A 11 -1.12 -5.21 4.67
CA SER A 11 -1.40 -4.05 5.53
C SER A 11 -1.92 -2.85 4.72
N CYS A 12 -1.38 -2.60 3.52
CA CYS A 12 -1.95 -1.58 2.63
C CYS A 12 -3.42 -1.85 2.26
N GLY A 13 -3.81 -3.11 2.07
CA GLY A 13 -5.20 -3.47 1.77
C GLY A 13 -6.14 -3.28 2.98
N GLU A 14 -5.65 -3.57 4.19
CA GLU A 14 -6.39 -3.28 5.42
C GLU A 14 -6.58 -1.77 5.64
N VAL A 15 -5.54 -0.96 5.36
CA VAL A 15 -5.63 0.51 5.40
C VAL A 15 -6.66 1.02 4.40
N GLN A 16 -6.68 0.51 3.17
CA GLN A 16 -7.70 0.87 2.17
C GLN A 16 -9.12 0.53 2.64
N SER A 17 -9.32 -0.63 3.28
CA SER A 17 -10.63 -1.00 3.84
C SER A 17 -11.05 -0.13 5.02
N GLN A 18 -10.10 0.27 5.88
CA GLN A 18 -10.34 1.20 6.99
C GLN A 18 -10.66 2.61 6.49
N LEU A 19 -10.06 3.05 5.37
CA LEU A 19 -10.34 4.34 4.75
C LEU A 19 -11.78 4.46 4.26
N TYR A 20 -12.34 3.41 3.65
CA TYR A 20 -13.76 3.41 3.28
C TYR A 20 -14.67 3.55 4.50
N ARG A 21 -14.34 2.88 5.61
CA ARG A 21 -15.11 3.02 6.87
C ARG A 21 -14.97 4.42 7.48
N ALA A 22 -13.79 5.02 7.40
CA ALA A 22 -13.56 6.37 7.89
C ALA A 22 -14.32 7.42 7.05
N LEU A 23 -14.42 7.20 5.74
CA LEU A 23 -15.21 8.02 4.83
C LEU A 23 -16.72 7.87 5.11
N ASP A 24 -17.22 6.65 5.25
CA ASP A 24 -18.63 6.38 5.58
C ASP A 24 -19.04 6.98 6.94
N CYS A 25 -18.11 6.98 7.91
CA CYS A 25 -18.34 7.61 9.21
C CYS A 25 -18.14 9.14 9.21
N GLY A 26 -17.75 9.74 8.09
CA GLY A 26 -17.51 11.18 7.97
C GLY A 26 -16.29 11.69 8.74
N TYR A 27 -15.35 10.81 9.11
CA TYR A 27 -14.10 11.20 9.78
C TYR A 27 -13.10 11.85 8.83
N ILE A 28 -13.20 11.55 7.53
CA ILE A 28 -12.39 12.10 6.45
C ILE A 28 -13.32 12.51 5.29
N ASN A 29 -12.90 13.49 4.50
CA ASN A 29 -13.62 13.88 3.28
C ASN A 29 -13.02 13.20 2.03
N ASP A 30 -13.71 13.29 0.89
CA ASP A 30 -13.28 12.65 -0.37
C ASP A 30 -11.86 13.06 -0.82
N SER A 31 -11.46 14.31 -0.57
CA SER A 31 -10.12 14.79 -0.90
C SER A 31 -9.05 14.12 -0.03
N GLU A 32 -9.30 13.99 1.27
CA GLU A 32 -8.41 13.27 2.19
C GLU A 32 -8.35 11.78 1.86
N PHE A 33 -9.49 11.18 1.47
CA PHE A 33 -9.54 9.80 1.01
C PHE A 33 -8.64 9.60 -0.22
N ASP A 34 -8.80 10.43 -1.25
CA ASP A 34 -8.03 10.33 -2.49
C ASP A 34 -6.52 10.50 -2.24
N ILE A 35 -6.12 11.47 -1.41
CA ILE A 35 -4.71 11.70 -1.05
C ILE A 35 -4.10 10.45 -0.40
N VAL A 36 -4.77 9.89 0.61
CA VAL A 36 -4.23 8.75 1.35
C VAL A 36 -4.27 7.47 0.50
N TYR A 37 -5.27 7.32 -0.37
CA TYR A 37 -5.37 6.21 -1.31
C TYR A 37 -4.25 6.24 -2.36
N GLU A 38 -3.95 7.43 -2.92
CA GLU A 38 -2.80 7.67 -3.81
C GLU A 38 -1.47 7.32 -3.11
N LEU A 39 -1.25 7.82 -1.90
CA LEU A 39 -0.05 7.52 -1.11
C LEU A 39 0.14 6.01 -0.87
N ALA A 40 -0.93 5.30 -0.53
CA ALA A 40 -0.91 3.84 -0.37
C ALA A 40 -0.58 3.12 -1.70
N SER A 41 -1.11 3.63 -2.82
CA SER A 41 -0.83 3.12 -4.16
C SER A 41 0.63 3.33 -4.56
N GLU A 42 1.20 4.51 -4.29
CA GLU A 42 2.61 4.81 -4.53
C GLU A 42 3.54 3.91 -3.71
N CYS A 43 3.28 3.77 -2.41
CA CYS A 43 4.00 2.85 -1.54
C CYS A 43 3.99 1.42 -2.10
N ARG A 44 2.84 0.95 -2.58
CA ARG A 44 2.71 -0.38 -3.18
C ARG A 44 3.51 -0.52 -4.47
N LYS A 45 3.56 0.51 -5.32
CA LYS A 45 4.39 0.55 -6.54
C LYS A 45 5.88 0.47 -6.20
N GLN A 46 6.34 1.26 -5.22
CA GLN A 46 7.73 1.24 -4.77
C GLN A 46 8.13 -0.13 -4.22
N ILE A 47 7.31 -0.72 -3.34
CA ILE A 47 7.51 -2.09 -2.81
C ILE A 47 7.56 -3.12 -3.94
N LYS A 48 6.70 -3.01 -4.95
CA LYS A 48 6.69 -3.91 -6.11
C LYS A 48 7.97 -3.77 -6.95
N GLY A 49 8.41 -2.54 -7.21
CA GLY A 49 9.67 -2.23 -7.88
C GLY A 49 10.87 -2.81 -7.15
N PHE A 50 10.93 -2.61 -5.83
CA PHE A 50 11.99 -3.14 -4.98
C PHE A 50 12.00 -4.68 -4.93
N ARG A 51 10.82 -5.33 -4.86
CA ARG A 51 10.72 -6.81 -5.00
C ARG A 51 11.26 -7.30 -6.33
N LYS A 52 10.96 -6.59 -7.43
CA LYS A 52 11.43 -6.95 -8.77
C LYS A 52 12.95 -6.82 -8.85
N TYR A 53 13.50 -5.70 -8.37
CA TYR A 53 14.94 -5.48 -8.27
C TYR A 53 15.64 -6.59 -7.48
N LEU A 54 15.18 -6.87 -6.25
CA LEU A 54 15.75 -7.93 -5.41
C LEU A 54 15.65 -9.33 -6.03
N ARG A 55 14.60 -9.60 -6.84
CA ARG A 55 14.44 -10.88 -7.53
C ARG A 55 15.41 -11.05 -8.69
N ASN A 56 15.70 -9.97 -9.41
CA ASN A 56 16.69 -9.96 -10.47
C ASN A 56 18.11 -10.03 -9.90
N TYR A 57 18.40 -9.31 -8.82
CA TYR A 57 19.70 -9.33 -8.15
C TYR A 57 20.10 -10.72 -7.61
N LYS A 58 19.12 -11.55 -7.21
CA LYS A 58 19.37 -12.92 -6.71
C LYS A 58 19.54 -13.97 -7.81
N LYS A 59 19.47 -13.58 -9.08
CA LYS A 59 19.52 -14.47 -10.25
C LYS A 59 20.92 -14.52 -10.89
N ASP A 60 21.83 -13.66 -10.43
CA ASP A 60 23.28 -13.73 -10.59
C ASP A 60 23.92 -14.31 -9.32
#